data_AF-A0A1F8QVQ4-F1
#
_entry.id   AF-A0A1F8QVQ4-F1
#
_cell.length_a   1.000
_cell.length_b   1.000
_cell.length_c   1.000
_cell.angle_alpha   90.00
_cell.angle_beta   90.00
_cell.angle_gamma   90.00
#
_symmetry.space_group_name_H-M   'P 1'
#
loop_
_entity.id
_entity.type
_entity.pdbx_description
1 polymer ?
#
loop_
_entity_poly.entity_id
_entity_poly.type
_entity_poly.pdbx_seq_one_letter_code
_entity_poly.pdbx_strand_id
1 'polypeptide(L)'
;MAFNLFPAGSCGSGTPTVRYAPVLDTGTSGDGIGTAITTFTSSSSVSYCIITKLAAGSSGGVNQWYAADNAEPAGIAFYPASGQYTAGGGWVLDPSGRKGNFGFNARYYSGSPPLGQLVYAYRGYYNGSLADFIIKSSSFTSLSFSGTQYPLTATLQGVCSLQINRASDGLQLWSDTNATFTAVFSDSGLSFGVGSDTFQLSVWDENGASYKMVPLLLLSGGNLVVRTR
;
A
#
# COMPACT_ATOMS: atom_id res chain seq x y z
N MET A 1 1.99 16.56 9.60
CA MET A 1 2.87 15.43 9.19
C MET A 1 3.70 15.86 8.00
N ALA A 2 5.00 15.54 8.01
CA ALA A 2 5.89 15.68 6.87
C ALA A 2 6.21 14.30 6.30
N PHE A 3 6.14 14.16 4.99
CA PHE A 3 6.52 12.99 4.22
C PHE A 3 7.80 13.34 3.46
N ASN A 4 8.94 12.82 3.91
CA ASN A 4 10.23 13.04 3.27
C ASN A 4 10.48 11.91 2.27
N LEU A 5 10.45 12.22 0.97
CA LEU A 5 10.72 11.28 -0.11
C LEU A 5 12.17 11.43 -0.57
N PHE A 6 13.02 10.48 -0.16
CA PHE A 6 14.42 10.39 -0.56
C PHE A 6 14.56 9.52 -1.80
N PRO A 7 15.38 9.86 -2.80
CA PRO A 7 15.74 8.94 -3.87
C PRO A 7 16.30 7.62 -3.29
N ALA A 8 16.00 6.50 -3.96
CA ALA A 8 16.52 5.19 -3.57
C ALA A 8 18.06 5.22 -3.41
N GLY A 9 18.56 4.62 -2.33
CA GLY A 9 19.98 4.63 -1.96
C GLY A 9 20.42 5.83 -1.10
N SER A 10 19.56 6.82 -0.86
CA SER A 10 19.88 8.02 -0.05
C SER A 10 18.96 8.21 1.15
N CYS A 11 18.38 7.11 1.66
CA CYS A 11 17.37 7.18 2.70
C CYS A 11 17.92 7.80 3.99
N GLY A 12 17.31 8.90 4.46
CA GLY A 12 17.71 9.61 5.67
C GLY A 12 18.98 10.45 5.57
N SER A 13 19.72 10.39 4.45
CA SER A 13 21.00 11.09 4.27
C SER A 13 21.01 12.08 3.10
N GLY A 14 20.12 11.93 2.11
CA GLY A 14 20.01 12.84 0.97
C GLY A 14 19.12 14.06 1.23
N THR A 15 18.94 14.91 0.21
CA THR A 15 17.95 15.98 0.23
C THR A 15 16.59 15.41 -0.20
N PRO A 16 15.58 15.34 0.69
CA PRO A 16 14.29 14.79 0.32
C PRO A 16 13.42 15.80 -0.43
N THR A 17 12.50 15.29 -1.25
CA THR A 17 11.30 16.05 -1.59
C THR A 17 10.34 15.95 -0.41
N VAL A 18 9.88 17.08 0.14
CA VAL A 18 9.01 17.10 1.31
C VAL A 18 7.58 17.43 0.92
N ARG A 19 6.63 16.63 1.40
CA ARG A 19 5.19 16.94 1.35
C ARG A 19 4.64 17.08 2.76
N TYR A 20 3.74 18.03 2.95
CA TYR A 20 3.09 18.25 4.23
C TYR A 20 1.60 17.97 4.12
N ALA A 21 1.05 17.34 5.15
CA ALA A 21 -0.39 17.21 5.33
C ALA A 21 -0.77 17.41 6.80
N PRO A 22 -1.95 17.99 7.07
CA PRO A 22 -2.48 18.05 8.42
C PRO A 22 -2.70 16.63 8.96
N VAL A 23 -2.52 16.47 10.27
CA VAL A 23 -2.95 15.26 10.97
C VAL A 23 -4.40 15.50 11.39
N LEU A 24 -5.30 14.65 10.92
CA LEU A 24 -6.71 14.67 11.30
C LEU A 24 -6.93 13.55 12.32
N ASP A 25 -7.60 13.85 13.43
CA ASP A 25 -8.10 12.82 14.33
C ASP A 25 -9.20 12.04 13.58
N THR A 26 -8.87 10.80 13.23
CA THR A 26 -9.77 9.90 12.51
C THR A 26 -10.19 8.71 13.39
N GLY A 27 -9.83 8.76 14.68
CA GLY A 27 -10.06 7.71 15.66
C GLY A 27 -11.16 8.07 16.65
N THR A 28 -11.09 7.50 17.85
CA THR A 28 -11.94 7.92 18.97
C THR A 28 -11.35 9.21 19.54
N SER A 29 -12.17 10.25 19.70
CA SER A 29 -11.68 11.55 20.18
C SER A 29 -10.85 11.39 21.47
N GLY A 30 -9.60 11.85 21.41
CA GLY A 30 -8.67 11.79 22.54
C GLY A 30 -7.87 10.48 22.67
N ASP A 31 -7.96 9.55 21.71
CA ASP A 31 -7.13 8.33 21.69
C ASP A 31 -5.67 8.59 21.25
N GLY A 32 -5.37 9.81 20.80
CA GLY A 32 -4.03 10.21 20.34
C GLY A 32 -3.67 9.68 18.95
N ILE A 33 -4.63 9.15 18.18
CA ILE A 33 -4.42 8.57 16.85
C ILE A 33 -4.93 9.55 15.79
N GLY A 34 -4.05 9.91 14.85
CA GLY A 34 -4.44 10.75 13.73
C GLY A 34 -3.89 10.24 12.39
N THR A 35 -4.63 10.51 11.32
CA THR A 35 -4.23 10.17 9.95
C THR A 35 -3.83 11.43 9.20
N ALA A 36 -2.73 11.35 8.45
CA ALA A 36 -2.34 12.36 7.48
C ALA A 36 -2.18 11.70 6.10
N ILE A 37 -2.64 12.36 5.05
CA ILE A 37 -2.59 11.85 3.67
C ILE A 37 -2.05 12.95 2.77
N THR A 38 -1.10 12.61 1.90
CA THR A 38 -0.59 13.49 0.86
C THR A 38 -0.52 12.75 -0.48
N THR A 39 -0.55 13.49 -1.56
CA THR A 39 -0.34 12.97 -2.91
C THR A 39 1.06 13.33 -3.41
N PHE A 40 1.73 12.38 -4.06
CA PHE A 40 2.96 12.59 -4.80
C PHE A 40 2.88 11.85 -6.13
N THR A 41 3.28 12.52 -7.20
CA THR A 41 3.24 11.98 -8.57
C THR A 41 4.64 11.98 -9.17
N SER A 42 4.95 10.95 -9.94
CA SER A 42 6.16 10.86 -10.75
C SER A 42 5.79 10.36 -12.14
N SER A 43 6.35 10.99 -13.17
CA SER A 43 6.21 10.57 -14.56
C SER A 43 7.35 9.65 -15.03
N SER A 44 8.31 9.33 -14.16
CA SER A 44 9.51 8.57 -14.47
C SER A 44 9.61 7.29 -13.65
N SER A 45 10.40 6.32 -14.15
CA SER A 45 10.76 5.10 -13.41
C SER A 45 11.72 5.48 -12.28
N VAL A 46 11.25 5.49 -11.04
CA VAL A 46 12.08 5.90 -9.91
C VAL A 46 11.55 5.32 -8.61
N SER A 47 12.44 4.88 -7.73
CA SER A 47 12.08 4.43 -6.39
C SER A 47 12.47 5.48 -5.36
N TYR A 48 11.64 5.61 -4.32
CA TYR A 48 11.87 6.47 -3.17
C TYR A 48 11.83 5.68 -1.87
N CYS A 49 12.58 6.18 -0.90
CA CYS A 49 12.43 5.86 0.50
C CYS A 49 11.63 6.99 1.17
N ILE A 50 10.56 6.65 1.86
CA ILE A 50 9.70 7.60 2.57
C ILE A 50 9.98 7.46 4.06
N ILE A 51 10.36 8.57 4.68
CA ILE A 51 10.39 8.69 6.14
C ILE A 51 9.37 9.76 6.52
N THR A 52 8.39 9.39 7.33
CA THR A 52 7.42 10.35 7.87
C THR A 52 7.88 10.85 9.22
N LYS A 53 7.61 12.13 9.49
CA LYS A 53 7.91 12.76 10.77
C LYS A 53 6.83 13.78 11.12
N LEU A 54 6.66 14.02 12.41
CA LEU A 54 5.78 15.08 12.84
C LEU A 54 6.38 16.45 12.51
N ALA A 55 5.52 17.38 12.08
CA ALA A 55 5.90 18.75 11.76
C ALA A 55 4.92 19.71 12.45
N ALA A 56 5.39 20.92 12.77
CA ALA A 56 4.60 21.94 13.47
C ALA A 56 3.40 22.42 12.64
N GLY A 57 3.54 22.48 11.31
CA GLY A 57 2.48 22.94 10.43
C GLY A 57 2.67 22.53 8.97
N SER A 58 1.85 23.11 8.10
CA SER A 58 1.82 22.85 6.65
C SER A 58 3.07 23.34 5.91
N SER A 59 3.92 24.13 6.55
CA SER A 59 5.20 24.64 6.03
C SER A 59 6.42 24.02 6.71
N GLY A 60 6.22 23.05 7.62
CA GLY A 60 7.30 22.43 8.39
C GLY A 60 7.40 22.93 9.83
N GLY A 61 8.63 22.93 10.38
CA GLY A 61 8.92 23.32 11.75
C GLY A 61 8.86 22.18 12.77
N VAL A 62 9.44 22.43 13.96
CA VAL A 62 9.43 21.50 15.10
C VAL A 62 8.15 21.72 15.90
N ASN A 63 7.36 20.66 16.09
CA ASN A 63 6.18 20.73 16.94
C ASN A 63 6.63 20.91 18.40
N GLN A 64 6.23 22.03 19.02
CA GLN A 64 6.65 22.36 20.39
C GLN A 64 5.83 21.66 21.48
N TRP A 65 4.68 21.08 21.12
CA TRP A 65 3.75 20.46 22.06
C TRP A 65 3.95 18.95 22.16
N TYR A 66 4.50 18.33 21.13
CA TYR A 66 4.71 16.89 21.07
C TYR A 66 5.85 16.54 20.12
N ALA A 67 6.74 15.66 20.58
CA ALA A 67 7.83 15.09 19.79
C ALA A 67 7.59 13.59 19.62
N ALA A 68 7.76 13.11 18.40
CA ALA A 68 7.75 11.70 18.08
C ALA A 68 8.99 11.36 17.27
N ASP A 69 9.45 10.12 17.41
CA ASP A 69 10.51 9.58 16.57
C ASP A 69 10.06 9.54 15.11
N ASN A 70 11.05 9.55 14.21
CA ASN A 70 10.76 9.35 12.79
C ASN A 70 10.16 7.96 12.61
N ALA A 71 9.21 7.84 11.68
CA ALA A 71 8.69 6.54 11.31
C ALA A 71 9.78 5.69 10.62
N GLU A 72 9.64 4.37 10.75
CA GLU A 72 10.46 3.42 10.02
C GLU A 72 10.41 3.69 8.49
N PRO A 73 11.55 3.61 7.79
CA PRO A 73 11.58 3.90 6.37
C PRO A 73 10.73 2.94 5.54
N ALA A 74 9.94 3.47 4.62
CA ALA A 74 9.11 2.69 3.69
C ALA A 74 9.53 2.92 2.23
N GLY A 75 9.63 1.86 1.43
CA GLY A 75 9.95 1.95 -0.01
C GLY A 75 8.71 2.14 -0.88
N ILE A 76 8.79 3.02 -1.88
CA ILE A 76 7.82 3.14 -2.97
C ILE A 76 8.54 3.15 -4.33
N ALA A 77 7.96 2.54 -5.36
CA ALA A 77 8.49 2.56 -6.71
C ALA A 77 7.46 3.14 -7.69
N PHE A 78 7.89 4.07 -8.52
CA PHE A 78 7.15 4.66 -9.63
C PHE A 78 7.67 4.09 -10.94
N TYR A 79 6.76 3.93 -11.89
CA TYR A 79 7.05 3.45 -13.22
C TYR A 79 6.18 4.22 -14.22
N PRO A 80 6.72 4.65 -15.38
CA PRO A 80 5.98 5.40 -16.37
C PRO A 80 4.92 4.50 -17.02
N ALA A 81 3.80 5.14 -17.29
CA ALA A 81 2.60 4.57 -17.87
C ALA A 81 2.74 4.37 -19.38
N SER A 82 3.45 3.34 -19.83
CA SER A 82 3.49 2.94 -21.26
C SER A 82 3.06 1.48 -21.44
N GLY A 83 2.09 1.24 -22.32
CA GLY A 83 1.52 -0.09 -22.56
C GLY A 83 0.54 -0.52 -21.47
N GLN A 84 0.34 -1.83 -21.34
CA GLN A 84 -0.53 -2.42 -20.33
C GLN A 84 0.08 -2.29 -18.93
N TYR A 85 -0.58 -1.52 -18.07
CA TYR A 85 -0.17 -1.37 -16.67
C TYR A 85 -1.38 -1.17 -15.77
N THR A 86 -1.18 -1.45 -14.50
CA THR A 86 -2.09 -1.07 -13.44
C THR A 86 -1.30 -0.54 -12.25
N ALA A 87 -1.85 0.44 -11.57
CA ALA A 87 -1.28 0.98 -10.35
C ALA A 87 -2.39 1.59 -9.51
N GLY A 88 -2.16 1.66 -8.21
CA GLY A 88 -3.11 2.30 -7.32
C GLY A 88 -2.88 1.93 -5.88
N GLY A 89 -3.82 2.33 -5.06
CA GLY A 89 -3.80 2.05 -3.66
C GLY A 89 -5.00 2.67 -2.99
N GLY A 90 -5.18 2.29 -1.74
CA GLY A 90 -6.34 2.71 -0.99
C GLY A 90 -6.53 1.87 0.26
N TRP A 91 -7.76 1.85 0.72
CA TRP A 91 -8.14 1.01 1.84
C TRP A 91 -9.54 0.45 1.67
N VAL A 92 -9.75 -0.70 2.29
CA VAL A 92 -11.04 -1.39 2.40
C VAL A 92 -11.29 -1.73 3.87
N LEU A 93 -12.56 -1.97 4.22
CA LEU A 93 -12.88 -2.59 5.51
C LEU A 93 -12.44 -4.06 5.44
N ASP A 94 -11.33 -4.37 6.10
CA ASP A 94 -10.80 -5.73 6.17
C ASP A 94 -11.78 -6.65 6.90
N PRO A 95 -11.90 -7.94 6.51
CA PRO A 95 -12.76 -8.89 7.21
C PRO A 95 -12.45 -9.10 8.71
N SER A 96 -11.29 -8.66 9.20
CA SER A 96 -11.01 -8.55 10.65
C SER A 96 -11.81 -7.44 11.36
N GLY A 97 -12.62 -6.66 10.63
CA GLY A 97 -13.40 -5.54 11.14
C GLY A 97 -12.61 -4.23 11.27
N ARG A 98 -11.37 -4.18 10.75
CA ARG A 98 -10.48 -3.01 10.83
C ARG A 98 -10.10 -2.51 9.45
N LYS A 99 -9.44 -1.37 9.37
CA LYS A 99 -8.94 -0.80 8.11
C LYS A 99 -7.81 -1.66 7.54
N GLY A 100 -7.96 -2.13 6.31
CA GLY A 100 -6.90 -2.78 5.52
C GLY A 100 -6.43 -1.85 4.41
N ASN A 101 -5.14 -1.49 4.43
CA ASN A 101 -4.52 -0.61 3.44
C ASN A 101 -3.79 -1.43 2.40
N PHE A 102 -3.78 -0.96 1.16
CA PHE A 102 -3.06 -1.61 0.10
C PHE A 102 -2.45 -0.61 -0.88
N GLY A 103 -1.40 -1.04 -1.55
CA GLY A 103 -0.75 -0.29 -2.61
C GLY A 103 -0.10 -1.25 -3.59
N PHE A 104 -0.18 -0.92 -4.88
CA PHE A 104 0.37 -1.79 -5.91
C PHE A 104 0.74 -1.04 -7.18
N ASN A 105 1.60 -1.69 -7.95
CA ASN A 105 1.80 -1.44 -9.37
C ASN A 105 2.15 -2.76 -10.06
N ALA A 106 1.73 -2.91 -11.31
CA ALA A 106 2.09 -4.05 -12.13
C ALA A 106 2.05 -3.67 -13.61
N ARG A 107 2.97 -4.20 -14.41
CA ARG A 107 3.00 -4.01 -15.86
C ARG A 107 3.74 -5.13 -16.57
N TYR A 108 3.50 -5.22 -17.86
CA TYR A 108 4.37 -5.98 -18.76
C TYR A 108 5.51 -5.12 -19.29
N TYR A 109 6.65 -5.77 -19.49
CA TYR A 109 7.71 -5.30 -20.37
C TYR A 109 7.87 -6.30 -21.51
N SER A 110 8.25 -5.81 -22.70
CA SER A 110 8.43 -6.67 -23.87
C SER A 110 9.44 -7.78 -23.55
N GLY A 111 8.98 -9.03 -23.57
CA GLY A 111 9.82 -10.21 -23.39
C GLY A 111 10.19 -10.56 -21.94
N SER A 112 9.57 -9.94 -20.92
CA SER A 112 9.80 -10.31 -19.51
C SER A 112 8.52 -10.73 -18.78
N PRO A 113 8.65 -11.48 -17.67
CA PRO A 113 7.57 -11.65 -16.71
C PRO A 113 7.02 -10.29 -16.23
N PRO A 114 5.78 -10.24 -15.73
CA PRO A 114 5.22 -9.02 -15.17
C PRO A 114 6.09 -8.50 -14.02
N LEU A 115 6.27 -7.18 -13.96
CA LEU A 115 7.05 -6.50 -12.92
C LEU A 115 6.19 -5.55 -12.12
N GLY A 116 6.52 -5.41 -10.83
CA GLY A 116 5.91 -4.46 -9.92
C GLY A 116 5.91 -4.95 -8.48
N GLN A 117 5.00 -4.43 -7.68
CA GLN A 117 4.85 -4.77 -6.27
C GLN A 117 3.38 -4.68 -5.85
N LEU A 118 2.99 -5.48 -4.87
CA LEU A 118 1.76 -5.40 -4.11
C LEU A 118 2.11 -5.46 -2.62
N VAL A 119 1.52 -4.55 -1.85
CA VAL A 119 1.50 -4.62 -0.38
C VAL A 119 0.06 -4.52 0.09
N TYR A 120 -0.31 -5.41 1.00
CA TYR A 120 -1.55 -5.35 1.77
C TYR A 120 -1.20 -5.40 3.26
N ALA A 121 -1.68 -4.43 4.03
CA ALA A 121 -1.41 -4.35 5.45
C ALA A 121 -2.70 -4.08 6.24
N TYR A 122 -2.94 -4.86 7.27
CA TYR A 122 -4.09 -4.71 8.16
C TYR A 122 -3.69 -5.00 9.61
N ARG A 123 -4.48 -4.50 10.55
CA ARG A 123 -4.26 -4.73 11.98
C ARG A 123 -5.28 -5.73 12.50
N GLY A 124 -4.83 -6.70 13.29
CA GLY A 124 -5.67 -7.75 13.87
C GLY A 124 -5.09 -8.25 15.20
N TYR A 125 -5.58 -9.38 15.70
CA TYR A 125 -5.00 -10.05 16.87
C TYR A 125 -4.26 -11.31 16.43
N TYR A 126 -3.05 -11.49 16.94
CA TYR A 126 -2.27 -12.72 16.83
C TYR A 126 -1.95 -13.23 18.24
N ASN A 127 -2.42 -14.43 18.57
CA ASN A 127 -2.28 -15.04 19.90
C ASN A 127 -2.69 -14.09 21.05
N GLY A 128 -3.82 -13.39 20.88
CA GLY A 128 -4.37 -12.46 21.88
C GLY A 128 -3.68 -11.10 21.96
N SER A 129 -2.58 -10.88 21.23
CA SER A 129 -1.89 -9.58 21.16
C SER A 129 -2.26 -8.85 19.87
N LEU A 130 -2.41 -7.52 19.94
CA LEU A 130 -2.63 -6.71 18.74
C LEU A 130 -1.37 -6.76 17.85
N ALA A 131 -1.56 -7.00 16.56
CA ALA A 131 -0.48 -7.19 15.59
C ALA A 131 -0.80 -6.57 14.23
N ASP A 132 0.26 -6.16 13.54
CA ASP A 132 0.25 -5.72 12.15
C ASP A 132 0.59 -6.90 11.24
N PHE A 133 -0.31 -7.19 10.31
CA PHE A 133 -0.19 -8.25 9.33
C PHE A 133 0.17 -7.61 7.99
N ILE A 134 1.29 -8.02 7.42
CA ILE A 134 1.84 -7.48 6.18
C ILE A 134 1.94 -8.62 5.17
N ILE A 135 1.37 -8.40 3.99
CA ILE A 135 1.44 -9.29 2.85
C ILE A 135 2.14 -8.50 1.75
N LYS A 136 3.28 -8.97 1.29
CA LYS A 136 4.09 -8.26 0.29
C LYS A 136 4.47 -9.22 -0.82
N SER A 137 4.20 -8.86 -2.07
CA SER A 137 4.63 -9.66 -3.21
C SER A 137 6.16 -9.77 -3.27
N SER A 138 6.64 -10.98 -3.51
CA SER A 138 8.06 -11.30 -3.73
C SER A 138 8.35 -11.41 -5.23
N SER A 139 7.44 -12.05 -5.98
CA SER A 139 7.53 -12.20 -7.43
C SER A 139 6.14 -12.34 -8.05
N PHE A 140 6.02 -12.02 -9.33
CA PHE A 140 4.77 -12.18 -10.07
C PHE A 140 4.86 -13.35 -11.05
N THR A 141 3.82 -14.19 -11.05
CA THR A 141 3.67 -15.31 -11.98
C THR A 141 2.78 -14.93 -13.16
N SER A 142 1.79 -14.06 -12.94
CA SER A 142 0.85 -13.65 -13.97
C SER A 142 0.30 -12.25 -13.72
N LEU A 143 0.03 -11.54 -14.82
CA LEU A 143 -0.71 -10.29 -14.84
C LEU A 143 -1.69 -10.37 -16.02
N SER A 144 -2.97 -10.14 -15.81
CA SER A 144 -3.94 -10.09 -16.89
C SER A 144 -4.76 -8.81 -16.81
N PHE A 145 -5.23 -8.38 -17.97
CA PHE A 145 -6.04 -7.19 -18.16
C PHE A 145 -7.30 -7.57 -18.91
N SER A 146 -8.45 -7.03 -18.51
CA SER A 146 -9.71 -7.25 -19.20
C SER A 146 -10.53 -5.96 -19.28
N GLY A 147 -11.32 -5.84 -20.34
CA GLY A 147 -12.17 -4.69 -20.62
C GLY A 147 -11.61 -3.79 -21.73
N THR A 148 -12.54 -3.20 -22.49
CA THR A 148 -12.27 -2.17 -23.52
C THR A 148 -12.95 -0.84 -23.18
N GLN A 149 -13.84 -0.85 -22.19
CA GLN A 149 -14.53 0.29 -21.59
C GLN A 149 -14.59 0.03 -20.09
N TYR A 150 -14.72 1.09 -19.29
CA TYR A 150 -14.82 0.95 -17.85
C TYR A 150 -16.07 0.15 -17.43
N PRO A 151 -15.99 -0.66 -16.35
CA PRO A 151 -14.81 -0.84 -15.52
C PRO A 151 -13.73 -1.71 -16.19
N LEU A 152 -12.47 -1.30 -16.04
CA LEU A 152 -11.31 -2.04 -16.51
C LEU A 152 -10.73 -2.85 -15.34
N THR A 153 -10.34 -4.09 -15.60
CA THR A 153 -9.87 -4.98 -14.52
C THR A 153 -8.47 -5.45 -14.79
N ALA A 154 -7.65 -5.50 -13.73
CA ALA A 154 -6.37 -6.17 -13.71
C ALA A 154 -6.36 -7.28 -12.66
N THR A 155 -5.80 -8.44 -13.02
CA THR A 155 -5.57 -9.55 -12.07
C THR A 155 -4.10 -9.82 -11.98
N LEU A 156 -3.58 -9.83 -10.75
CA LEU A 156 -2.18 -10.04 -10.43
C LEU A 156 -2.04 -11.32 -9.60
N GLN A 157 -1.11 -12.18 -9.98
CA GLN A 157 -0.83 -13.43 -9.25
C GLN A 157 0.66 -13.56 -9.02
N GLY A 158 1.03 -14.22 -7.92
CA GLY A 158 2.43 -14.42 -7.61
C GLY A 158 2.70 -15.08 -6.27
N VAL A 159 3.95 -14.98 -5.87
CA VAL A 159 4.45 -15.39 -4.56
C VAL A 159 4.57 -14.14 -3.68
N CYS A 160 4.31 -14.28 -2.40
CA CYS A 160 4.41 -13.22 -1.41
C CYS A 160 5.06 -13.69 -0.12
N SER A 161 5.64 -12.75 0.61
CA SER A 161 5.98 -12.93 2.01
C SER A 161 4.82 -12.47 2.89
N LEU A 162 4.61 -13.20 3.98
CA LEU A 162 3.72 -12.88 5.07
C LEU A 162 4.57 -12.50 6.28
N GLN A 163 4.21 -11.42 6.95
CA GLN A 163 4.89 -10.99 8.17
C GLN A 163 3.86 -10.53 9.19
N ILE A 164 4.05 -10.93 10.44
CA ILE A 164 3.22 -10.52 11.57
C ILE A 164 4.15 -9.86 12.58
N ASN A 165 3.89 -8.59 12.86
CA ASN A 165 4.64 -7.80 13.84
C ASN A 165 3.72 -7.40 14.98
N ARG A 166 4.20 -7.49 16.22
CA ARG A 166 3.45 -7.00 17.38
C ARG A 166 3.24 -5.49 17.25
N ALA A 167 2.01 -5.03 17.41
CA ALA A 167 1.66 -3.63 17.16
C ALA A 167 2.24 -2.66 18.21
N SER A 168 2.59 -3.14 19.41
CA SER A 168 3.10 -2.29 20.49
C SER A 168 4.56 -1.87 20.29
N ASP A 169 5.38 -2.70 19.65
CA ASP A 169 6.84 -2.48 19.57
C ASP A 169 7.48 -2.97 18.25
N GLY A 170 6.70 -3.46 17.29
CA GLY A 170 7.20 -3.92 16.01
C GLY A 170 7.93 -5.25 16.02
N LEU A 171 7.99 -5.96 17.16
CA LEU A 171 8.66 -7.27 17.22
C LEU A 171 8.01 -8.24 16.22
N GLN A 172 8.81 -8.82 15.33
CA GLN A 172 8.34 -9.87 14.43
C GLN A 172 7.95 -11.10 15.23
N LEU A 173 6.67 -11.46 15.18
CA LEU A 173 6.09 -12.61 15.85
C LEU A 173 6.12 -13.86 14.95
N TRP A 174 5.97 -13.66 13.64
CA TRP A 174 5.93 -14.74 12.67
C TRP A 174 6.21 -14.21 11.25
N SER A 175 6.73 -15.08 10.39
CA SER A 175 6.90 -14.81 8.95
C SER A 175 6.90 -16.08 8.12
N ASP A 176 6.45 -15.97 6.86
CA ASP A 176 6.56 -16.97 5.79
C ASP A 176 6.97 -16.22 4.51
N THR A 177 7.78 -16.83 3.64
CA THR A 177 8.28 -16.21 2.41
C THR A 177 7.76 -16.84 1.12
N ASN A 178 7.02 -17.95 1.20
CA ASN A 178 6.64 -18.78 0.05
C ASN A 178 5.11 -18.91 -0.14
N ALA A 179 4.34 -18.06 0.52
CA ALA A 179 2.89 -17.94 0.30
C ALA A 179 2.57 -17.50 -1.13
N THR A 180 1.36 -17.80 -1.62
CA THR A 180 0.89 -17.38 -2.94
C THR A 180 -0.29 -16.43 -2.82
N PHE A 181 -0.49 -15.58 -3.82
CA PHE A 181 -1.59 -14.64 -3.83
C PHE A 181 -2.25 -14.49 -5.20
N THR A 182 -3.51 -14.06 -5.18
CA THR A 182 -4.24 -13.48 -6.31
C THR A 182 -4.90 -12.19 -5.85
N ALA A 183 -4.61 -11.09 -6.54
CA ALA A 183 -5.24 -9.80 -6.32
C ALA A 183 -5.99 -9.35 -7.57
N VAL A 184 -7.21 -8.84 -7.40
CA VAL A 184 -8.03 -8.30 -8.50
C VAL A 184 -8.34 -6.85 -8.20
N PHE A 185 -8.13 -6.01 -9.22
CA PHE A 185 -8.33 -4.57 -9.18
C PHE A 185 -9.31 -4.19 -10.28
N SER A 186 -10.35 -3.43 -9.97
CA SER A 186 -11.27 -2.89 -10.97
C SER A 186 -11.33 -1.38 -10.87
N ASP A 187 -10.88 -0.71 -11.93
CA ASP A 187 -10.92 0.73 -12.12
C ASP A 187 -12.25 1.07 -12.83
N SER A 188 -13.03 1.93 -12.20
CA SER A 188 -14.34 2.38 -12.70
C SER A 188 -14.28 3.50 -13.73
N GLY A 189 -13.11 4.13 -13.92
CA GLY A 189 -12.91 5.30 -14.76
C GLY A 189 -13.35 6.62 -14.12
N LEU A 190 -13.80 6.58 -12.86
CA LEU A 190 -14.14 7.79 -12.11
C LEU A 190 -12.89 8.37 -11.45
N SER A 191 -12.69 9.67 -11.62
CA SER A 191 -11.44 10.36 -11.28
C SER A 191 -11.09 10.39 -9.78
N PHE A 192 -12.09 10.21 -8.90
CA PHE A 192 -11.94 10.17 -7.45
C PHE A 192 -13.28 9.80 -6.79
N GLY A 193 -13.25 9.05 -5.69
CA GLY A 193 -14.43 8.84 -4.85
C GLY A 193 -14.34 7.59 -3.98
N VAL A 194 -14.98 7.66 -2.81
CA VAL A 194 -15.33 6.45 -2.06
C VAL A 194 -16.33 5.66 -2.89
N GLY A 195 -16.10 4.36 -3.07
CA GLY A 195 -17.05 3.48 -3.72
C GLY A 195 -17.07 3.49 -5.25
N SER A 196 -16.00 3.95 -5.91
CA SER A 196 -15.87 3.86 -7.37
C SER A 196 -15.15 2.59 -7.81
N ASP A 197 -13.95 2.36 -7.28
CA ASP A 197 -13.10 1.23 -7.65
C ASP A 197 -13.27 0.04 -6.69
N THR A 198 -12.81 -1.14 -7.10
CA THR A 198 -12.87 -2.34 -6.26
C THR A 198 -11.53 -3.06 -6.13
N PHE A 199 -11.37 -3.74 -5.00
CA PHE A 199 -10.22 -4.56 -4.65
C PHE A 199 -10.67 -5.91 -4.09
N GLN A 200 -9.97 -6.97 -4.48
CA GLN A 200 -10.10 -8.31 -3.93
C GLN A 200 -8.70 -8.90 -3.72
N LEU A 201 -8.52 -9.68 -2.66
CA LEU A 201 -7.27 -10.37 -2.38
C LEU A 201 -7.53 -11.77 -1.81
N SER A 202 -6.88 -12.77 -2.39
CA SER A 202 -6.83 -14.13 -1.88
C SER A 202 -5.38 -14.53 -1.67
N VAL A 203 -5.06 -15.10 -0.51
CA VAL A 203 -3.71 -15.49 -0.11
C VAL A 203 -3.74 -16.86 0.52
N TRP A 204 -2.82 -17.71 0.10
CA TRP A 204 -2.61 -19.05 0.62
C TRP A 204 -1.19 -19.17 1.17
N ASP A 205 -1.03 -19.85 2.29
CA ASP A 205 0.30 -20.13 2.86
C ASP A 205 1.12 -21.08 1.97
N GLU A 206 2.36 -21.36 2.38
CA GLU A 206 3.25 -22.29 1.66
C GLU A 206 2.67 -23.71 1.47
N ASN A 207 1.69 -24.12 2.28
CA ASN A 207 1.03 -25.43 2.20
C ASN A 207 -0.26 -25.38 1.35
N GLY A 208 -0.60 -24.22 0.79
CA GLY A 208 -1.83 -24.02 0.03
C GLY A 208 -3.09 -23.85 0.89
N ALA A 209 -2.96 -23.73 2.21
CA ALA A 209 -4.08 -23.42 3.09
C ALA A 209 -4.44 -21.94 3.00
N SER A 210 -5.73 -21.60 3.12
CA SER A 210 -6.16 -20.20 3.07
C SER A 210 -5.61 -19.43 4.26
N TYR A 211 -4.84 -18.36 3.97
CA TYR A 211 -4.27 -17.47 4.97
C TYR A 211 -5.08 -16.19 5.10
N LYS A 212 -5.41 -15.55 3.97
CA LYS A 212 -6.16 -14.29 3.95
C LYS A 212 -7.11 -14.23 2.76
N MET A 213 -8.36 -13.89 3.03
CA MET A 213 -9.37 -13.61 2.02
C MET A 213 -9.95 -12.24 2.29
N VAL A 214 -9.87 -11.35 1.31
CA VAL A 214 -10.58 -10.08 1.22
C VAL A 214 -11.54 -10.24 0.04
N PRO A 215 -12.87 -10.27 0.26
CA PRO A 215 -13.83 -10.39 -0.84
C PRO A 215 -13.74 -9.17 -1.76
N LEU A 216 -14.45 -9.21 -2.89
CA LEU A 216 -14.54 -8.03 -3.75
C LEU A 216 -15.23 -6.89 -2.97
N LEU A 217 -14.46 -5.86 -2.65
CA LEU A 217 -14.92 -4.72 -1.87
C LEU A 217 -14.70 -3.42 -2.63
N LEU A 218 -15.65 -2.51 -2.48
CA LEU A 218 -15.52 -1.13 -2.89
C LEU A 218 -14.44 -0.43 -2.05
N LEU A 219 -13.64 0.42 -2.70
CA LEU A 219 -12.65 1.21 -1.99
C LEU A 219 -13.33 2.21 -1.07
N SER A 220 -12.93 2.22 0.20
CA SER A 220 -13.38 3.21 1.17
C SER A 220 -12.51 4.48 1.15
N GLY A 221 -11.50 4.49 0.29
CA GLY A 221 -10.67 5.63 -0.07
C GLY A 221 -9.45 5.17 -0.88
N GLY A 222 -8.88 6.06 -1.68
CA GLY A 222 -7.83 5.73 -2.64
C GLY A 222 -8.29 5.89 -4.09
N ASN A 223 -7.49 5.38 -5.02
CA ASN A 223 -7.80 5.37 -6.46
C ASN A 223 -6.99 4.27 -7.16
N LEU A 224 -7.58 3.66 -8.19
CA LEU A 224 -6.95 2.68 -9.06
C LEU A 224 -6.85 3.23 -10.49
N VAL A 225 -5.83 2.76 -11.19
CA VAL A 225 -5.68 2.99 -12.62
C VAL A 225 -5.43 1.64 -13.28
N VAL A 226 -6.25 1.29 -14.25
CA VAL A 226 -6.04 0.12 -15.11
C VAL A 226 -5.98 0.61 -16.56
N ARG A 227 -4.89 0.30 -17.26
CA ARG A 227 -4.77 0.51 -18.70
C ARG A 227 -4.56 -0.82 -19.41
N THR A 228 -5.48 -1.14 -20.31
CA THR A 228 -5.46 -2.40 -21.08
C THR A 228 -4.78 -2.27 -22.44
N ARG A 229 -4.36 -1.06 -22.84
CA ARG A 229 -3.63 -0.73 -24.07
C ARG A 229 -2.66 0.41 -23.82
#